data_AF-A0A957VA77-F1
#
_entry.id   AF-A0A957VA77-F1
#
_cell.length_a   1.000
_cell.length_b   1.000
_cell.length_c   1.000
_cell.angle_alpha   90.00
_cell.angle_beta   90.00
_cell.angle_gamma   90.00
#
_symmetry.space_group_name_H-M   'P 1'
#
loop_
_entity.id
_entity.type
_entity.pdbx_description
1 polymer ?
#
loop_
_entity_poly.entity_id
_entity_poly.type
_entity_poly.pdbx_seq_one_letter_code
_entity_poly.pdbx_strand_id
1 'polypeptide(L)'
;MSTKKQPNKLQQDLNWYLSLVVIFLLLVLPPIFCGLLYLSRVPDITLGDGAPAYTRVWMHRERRPVGLGLETRRVTAEYSPTEICVQNRLRFFLWSSSPSADPATAEQRMTLVAGQWQPTGERCE
;
A
#
# COMPACT_ATOMS: atom_id res chain seq x y z
N MET A 1 56.31 -38.78 18.17
CA MET A 1 55.44 -39.34 17.10
C MET A 1 54.08 -38.69 17.22
N SER A 2 53.76 -37.70 16.37
CA SER A 2 52.51 -36.94 16.45
C SER A 2 51.44 -37.63 15.61
N THR A 3 50.51 -38.33 16.26
CA THR A 3 49.36 -38.95 15.60
C THR A 3 48.41 -37.87 15.11
N LYS A 4 48.45 -37.55 13.82
CA LYS A 4 47.44 -36.71 13.17
C LYS A 4 46.10 -37.46 13.22
N LYS A 5 45.20 -37.01 14.08
CA LYS A 5 43.82 -37.49 14.20
C LYS A 5 43.10 -37.14 12.90
N GLN A 6 42.90 -38.13 12.03
CA GLN A 6 42.16 -37.96 10.78
C GLN A 6 40.77 -37.43 11.10
N PRO A 7 40.32 -36.32 10.48
CA PRO A 7 38.97 -35.82 10.70
C PRO A 7 37.96 -36.88 10.26
N ASN A 8 36.96 -37.13 11.11
CA ASN A 8 35.88 -38.08 10.81
C ASN A 8 35.15 -37.61 9.53
N LYS A 9 35.24 -38.40 8.46
CA LYS A 9 34.63 -38.12 7.15
C LYS A 9 33.16 -37.67 7.23
N LEU A 10 32.42 -38.27 8.16
CA LEU A 10 31.02 -37.95 8.45
C LEU A 10 30.82 -36.50 8.91
N GLN A 11 31.75 -35.97 9.70
CA GLN A 11 31.73 -34.59 10.17
C GLN A 11 32.05 -33.59 9.05
N GLN A 12 32.94 -33.97 8.13
CA GLN A 12 33.26 -33.17 6.96
C GLN A 12 32.09 -33.09 5.98
N ASP A 13 31.43 -34.22 5.73
CA ASP A 13 30.24 -34.30 4.87
C ASP A 13 29.09 -33.48 5.48
N LEU A 14 28.86 -33.59 6.78
CA LEU A 14 27.83 -32.81 7.48
C LEU A 14 28.08 -31.29 7.37
N ASN A 15 29.32 -30.85 7.58
CA ASN A 15 29.68 -29.44 7.46
C ASN A 15 29.48 -28.91 6.03
N TRP A 16 29.75 -29.75 5.02
CA TRP A 16 29.50 -29.42 3.63
C TRP A 16 28.02 -29.21 3.34
N TYR A 17 27.16 -30.16 3.77
CA TYR A 17 25.71 -30.02 3.59
C TYR A 17 25.14 -28.82 4.36
N LEU A 18 25.60 -28.59 5.59
CA LEU A 18 25.19 -27.44 6.39
C LEU A 18 25.54 -26.12 5.68
N SER A 19 26.74 -26.03 5.09
CA SER A 19 27.17 -24.85 4.34
C SER A 19 26.27 -24.58 3.14
N LEU A 20 25.90 -25.63 2.39
CA LEU A 20 24.98 -25.51 1.25
C LEU A 20 23.59 -25.03 1.67
N VAL A 21 23.05 -25.55 2.79
CA VAL A 21 21.74 -25.14 3.32
C VAL A 21 21.77 -23.67 3.74
N VAL A 22 22.83 -23.22 4.41
CA VAL A 22 22.97 -21.82 4.83
C VAL A 22 23.06 -20.89 3.63
N ILE A 23 23.85 -21.24 2.61
CA ILE A 23 23.96 -20.45 1.37
C ILE A 23 22.60 -20.38 0.66
N PHE A 24 21.89 -21.51 0.56
CA PHE A 24 20.56 -21.55 -0.04
C PHE A 24 19.56 -20.66 0.71
N LEU A 25 19.52 -20.74 2.04
CA LEU A 25 18.67 -19.88 2.86
C LEU A 25 19.01 -18.40 2.68
N LEU A 26 20.30 -18.04 2.63
CA LEU A 26 20.74 -16.66 2.38
C LEU A 26 20.36 -16.15 0.99
N LEU A 27 20.19 -17.03 -0.01
CA LEU A 27 19.74 -16.63 -1.34
C LEU A 27 18.21 -16.52 -1.42
N VAL A 28 17.47 -17.35 -0.68
CA VAL A 28 16.01 -17.46 -0.78
C VAL A 28 15.27 -16.55 0.20
N LEU A 29 15.74 -16.42 1.44
CA LEU A 29 15.07 -15.59 2.45
C LEU A 29 15.02 -14.11 2.10
N PRO A 30 16.11 -13.45 1.69
CA PRO A 30 16.08 -12.01 1.40
C PRO A 30 15.09 -11.60 0.31
N PRO A 31 15.00 -12.25 -0.87
CA PRO A 31 14.01 -11.85 -1.88
C PRO A 31 12.58 -12.14 -1.43
N ILE A 32 12.32 -13.24 -0.72
CA ILE A 32 10.99 -13.51 -0.15
C ILE A 32 10.62 -12.45 0.89
N PHE A 33 11.54 -12.13 1.80
CA PHE A 33 11.31 -11.13 2.84
C PHE A 33 11.13 -9.73 2.24
N CYS A 34 11.94 -9.33 1.26
CA CYS A 34 11.77 -8.08 0.52
C CYS A 34 10.45 -8.05 -0.25
N GLY A 35 10.04 -9.16 -0.88
CA GLY A 35 8.75 -9.30 -1.55
C GLY A 35 7.58 -9.18 -0.58
N LEU A 36 7.65 -9.83 0.57
CA LEU A 36 6.64 -9.69 1.64
C LEU A 36 6.61 -8.27 2.20
N LEU A 37 7.77 -7.62 2.39
CA LEU A 37 7.84 -6.22 2.82
C LEU A 37 7.26 -5.28 1.76
N TYR A 38 7.51 -5.53 0.48
CA TYR A 38 6.92 -4.79 -0.62
C TYR A 38 5.39 -4.96 -0.66
N LEU A 39 4.90 -6.20 -0.55
CA LEU A 39 3.46 -6.48 -0.43
C LEU A 39 2.86 -5.91 0.87
N SER A 40 3.66 -5.80 1.94
CA SER A 40 3.25 -5.18 3.21
C SER A 40 3.16 -3.66 3.13
N ARG A 41 3.75 -3.01 2.11
CA ARG A 41 3.37 -1.67 1.70
C ARG A 41 2.05 -1.82 0.96
N VAL A 42 0.99 -1.96 1.76
CA VAL A 42 -0.38 -2.24 1.34
C VAL A 42 -0.68 -1.51 0.04
N PRO A 43 -0.97 -2.22 -1.05
CA PRO A 43 -1.30 -1.56 -2.30
C PRO A 43 -2.54 -0.72 -2.06
N ASP A 44 -2.52 0.54 -2.50
CA ASP A 44 -3.71 1.36 -2.55
C ASP A 44 -4.70 0.67 -3.47
N ILE A 45 -5.75 0.10 -2.90
CA ILE A 45 -6.77 -0.58 -3.68
C ILE A 45 -7.68 0.52 -4.22
N THR A 46 -7.53 0.82 -5.51
CA THR A 46 -8.40 1.75 -6.22
C THR A 46 -9.39 0.95 -7.05
N LEU A 47 -10.67 1.12 -6.75
CA LEU A 47 -11.78 0.53 -7.48
C LEU A 47 -12.44 1.62 -8.34
N GLY A 48 -12.44 1.42 -9.66
CA GLY A 48 -12.93 2.37 -10.66
C GLY A 48 -11.86 2.75 -11.68
N ASP A 49 -12.26 3.07 -12.92
CA ASP A 49 -11.37 3.35 -14.06
C ASP A 49 -10.72 4.75 -14.02
N GLY A 50 -10.36 5.23 -12.82
CA GLY A 50 -9.76 6.54 -12.63
C GLY A 50 -10.76 7.69 -12.51
N ALA A 51 -10.25 8.92 -12.57
CA ALA A 51 -11.05 10.13 -12.35
C ALA A 51 -12.18 10.27 -13.39
N PRO A 52 -13.37 10.72 -12.98
CA PRO A 52 -13.64 11.46 -11.74
C PRO A 52 -14.23 10.66 -10.58
N ALA A 53 -14.56 9.37 -10.77
CA ALA A 53 -15.23 8.55 -9.77
C ALA A 53 -14.41 7.31 -9.41
N TYR A 54 -14.00 7.21 -8.15
CA TYR A 54 -13.26 6.06 -7.65
C TYR A 54 -13.48 5.84 -6.15
N THR A 55 -13.20 4.63 -5.70
CA THR A 55 -13.06 4.31 -4.28
C THR A 55 -11.64 3.85 -4.02
N ARG A 56 -10.92 4.50 -3.10
CA ARG A 56 -9.56 4.15 -2.74
C ARG A 56 -9.50 3.72 -1.28
N VAL A 57 -8.86 2.59 -1.02
CA VAL A 57 -8.58 2.09 0.33
C VAL A 57 -7.08 1.95 0.50
N TRP A 58 -6.54 2.53 1.57
CA TRP A 58 -5.11 2.42 1.89
C TRP A 58 -4.89 2.25 3.38
N MET A 59 -3.70 1.80 3.75
CA MET A 59 -3.32 1.74 5.16
C MET A 59 -2.71 3.09 5.58
N HIS A 60 -3.34 3.76 6.54
CA HIS A 60 -2.82 5.02 7.09
C HIS A 60 -1.76 4.72 8.16
N ARG A 61 -0.50 5.11 7.88
CA ARG A 61 0.66 4.83 8.75
C ARG A 61 1.47 6.06 9.17
N GLU A 62 1.24 7.23 8.58
CA GLU A 62 2.12 8.40 8.73
C GLU A 62 2.17 8.98 10.15
N ARG A 63 1.11 8.82 10.95
CA ARG A 63 1.10 9.20 12.36
C ARG A 63 0.33 8.14 13.13
N ARG A 64 0.91 7.61 14.21
CA ARG A 64 0.16 6.74 15.13
C ARG A 64 -1.10 7.51 15.57
N PRO A 65 -2.29 6.89 15.59
CA PRO A 65 -2.53 5.46 15.46
C PRO A 65 -2.63 4.96 14.01
N VAL A 66 -2.19 3.72 13.81
CA VAL A 66 -2.28 3.06 12.50
C VAL A 66 -3.73 2.65 12.23
N GLY A 67 -4.16 2.71 10.97
CA GLY A 67 -5.52 2.40 10.57
C GLY A 67 -5.72 2.24 9.08
N LEU A 68 -6.98 2.33 8.64
CA LEU A 68 -7.40 2.31 7.24
C LEU A 68 -7.94 3.68 6.83
N GLY A 69 -7.45 4.21 5.71
CA GLY A 69 -8.04 5.33 5.01
C GLY A 69 -8.99 4.83 3.92
N LEU A 70 -10.16 5.46 3.81
CA LEU A 70 -11.12 5.25 2.75
C LEU A 70 -11.45 6.60 2.11
N GLU A 71 -11.16 6.74 0.82
CA GLU A 71 -11.57 7.87 -0.01
C GLU A 71 -12.63 7.38 -1.00
N THR A 72 -13.73 8.10 -1.12
CA THR A 72 -14.76 7.84 -2.11
C THR A 72 -15.05 9.13 -2.86
N ARG A 73 -14.80 9.14 -4.17
CA ARG A 73 -15.19 10.23 -5.06
C ARG A 73 -16.38 9.83 -5.91
N ARG A 74 -17.39 10.68 -5.93
CA ARG A 74 -18.60 10.51 -6.73
C ARG A 74 -18.92 11.81 -7.45
N VAL A 75 -19.29 11.71 -8.73
CA VAL A 75 -19.88 12.83 -9.45
C VAL A 75 -21.28 13.05 -8.92
N THR A 76 -21.58 14.28 -8.48
CA THR A 76 -22.90 14.66 -7.95
C THR A 76 -23.72 15.46 -8.95
N ALA A 77 -23.04 16.24 -9.80
CA ALA A 77 -23.66 17.00 -10.87
C ALA A 77 -22.72 17.07 -12.08
N GLU A 78 -23.31 17.15 -13.27
CA GLU A 78 -22.60 17.40 -14.52
C GLU A 78 -23.13 18.71 -15.10
N TYR A 79 -22.28 19.73 -15.16
CA TYR A 79 -22.65 21.05 -15.67
C TYR A 79 -22.39 21.14 -17.18
N SER A 80 -21.31 20.52 -17.65
CA SER A 80 -20.95 20.41 -19.07
C SER A 80 -20.05 19.18 -19.32
N PRO A 81 -19.78 18.80 -20.59
CA PRO A 81 -18.87 17.70 -20.91
C PRO A 81 -17.44 17.89 -20.36
N THR A 82 -17.08 19.12 -20.02
CA THR A 82 -15.77 19.49 -19.48
C THR A 82 -15.84 19.93 -18.02
N GLU A 83 -17.01 19.89 -17.38
CA GLU A 83 -17.21 20.47 -16.06
C GLU A 83 -18.22 19.70 -15.22
N ILE A 84 -17.76 19.23 -14.07
CA ILE A 84 -18.51 18.36 -13.18
C ILE A 84 -18.34 18.81 -11.73
N CYS A 85 -19.34 18.52 -10.90
CA CYS A 85 -19.21 18.55 -9.45
C CYS A 85 -18.82 17.16 -8.94
N VAL A 86 -17.77 17.11 -8.12
CA VAL A 86 -17.33 15.87 -7.46
C VAL A 86 -17.40 16.04 -5.95
N GLN A 87 -18.14 15.15 -5.31
CA GLN A 87 -18.12 14.98 -3.86
C GLN A 87 -17.04 13.98 -3.48
N ASN A 88 -16.07 14.44 -2.68
CA ASN A 88 -15.04 13.63 -2.08
C ASN A 88 -15.40 13.35 -0.60
N ARG A 89 -15.45 12.08 -0.23
CA ARG A 89 -15.66 11.64 1.16
C ARG A 89 -14.44 10.90 1.64
N LEU A 90 -13.80 11.42 2.68
CA LEU A 90 -12.63 10.85 3.31
C LEU A 90 -12.98 10.33 4.71
N ARG A 91 -12.67 9.07 4.98
CA ARG A 91 -12.91 8.39 6.27
C ARG A 91 -11.64 7.71 6.76
N PHE A 92 -11.44 7.73 8.08
CA PHE A 92 -10.34 7.05 8.75
C PHE A 92 -10.87 6.09 9.80
N PHE A 93 -10.45 4.82 9.70
CA PHE A 93 -10.73 3.77 10.67
C PHE A 93 -9.44 3.44 11.41
N LEU A 94 -9.27 4.02 12.61
CA LEU A 94 -8.05 3.88 13.40
C LEU A 94 -8.16 2.68 14.36
N TRP A 95 -7.11 1.87 14.50
CA TRP A 95 -7.18 0.64 15.31
C TRP A 95 -7.23 0.89 16.82
N SER A 96 -6.72 2.03 17.31
CA SER A 96 -6.90 2.42 18.70
C SER A 96 -8.05 3.42 18.83
N SER A 97 -9.12 2.97 19.48
CA SER A 97 -10.20 3.74 20.12
C SER A 97 -10.23 5.25 19.84
N SER A 98 -10.63 5.62 18.62
CA SER A 98 -11.33 6.87 18.37
C SER A 98 -12.70 6.50 17.84
N PRO A 99 -13.78 6.72 18.62
CA PRO A 99 -15.13 6.55 18.09
C PRO A 99 -15.31 7.57 16.97
N SER A 100 -15.56 7.08 15.75
CA SER A 100 -16.09 7.83 14.61
C SER A 100 -15.56 9.26 14.42
N ALA A 101 -14.48 9.42 13.66
CA ALA A 101 -14.25 10.70 13.00
C ALA A 101 -15.34 10.86 11.92
N ASP A 102 -16.12 11.94 11.98
CA ASP A 102 -17.05 12.27 10.91
C ASP A 102 -16.30 12.31 9.57
N PRO A 103 -16.91 11.80 8.49
CA PRO A 103 -16.27 11.84 7.18
C PRO A 103 -15.96 13.29 6.80
N ALA A 104 -14.70 13.59 6.55
CA ALA A 104 -14.33 14.85 5.92
C ALA A 104 -14.92 14.82 4.50
N THR A 105 -16.02 15.52 4.32
CA THR A 105 -16.76 15.59 3.06
C THR A 105 -16.48 16.95 2.44
N ALA A 106 -15.95 16.95 1.24
CA ALA A 106 -15.68 18.16 0.47
C ALA A 106 -16.30 18.01 -0.91
N GLU A 107 -17.01 19.05 -1.36
CA GLU A 107 -17.52 19.16 -2.73
C GLU A 107 -16.66 20.18 -3.45
N GLN A 108 -16.18 19.79 -4.63
CA GLN A 108 -15.32 20.62 -5.45
C GLN A 108 -15.74 20.49 -6.91
N ARG A 109 -15.70 21.62 -7.60
CA ARG A 109 -15.88 21.68 -9.04
C ARG A 109 -14.59 21.22 -9.73
N MET A 110 -14.74 20.40 -10.76
CA MET A 110 -13.64 19.87 -11.56
C MET A 110 -13.85 20.20 -13.03
N THR A 111 -12.77 20.59 -13.68
CA THR A 111 -12.75 20.87 -15.12
C THR A 111 -11.78 19.96 -15.85
N LEU A 112 -12.12 19.55 -17.06
CA LEU A 112 -11.28 18.73 -17.91
C LEU A 112 -10.27 19.61 -18.66
N VAL A 113 -9.00 19.55 -18.27
CA VAL A 113 -7.89 20.30 -18.88
C VAL A 113 -6.92 19.31 -19.52
N ALA A 114 -6.73 19.40 -20.84
CA ALA A 114 -5.84 18.52 -21.60
C ALA A 114 -6.10 17.01 -21.37
N GLY A 115 -7.36 16.62 -21.22
CA GLY A 115 -7.77 15.22 -20.97
C GLY A 115 -7.61 14.75 -19.51
N GLN A 116 -7.27 15.65 -18.58
CA GLN A 116 -7.18 15.35 -17.15
C GLN A 116 -8.15 16.22 -16.34
N TRP A 117 -8.88 15.60 -15.40
CA TRP A 117 -9.75 16.32 -14.47
C TRP A 117 -8.91 17.06 -13.42
N GLN A 118 -9.05 18.38 -13.35
CA GLN A 118 -8.36 19.24 -12.40
C GLN A 118 -9.37 19.98 -11.50
N PRO A 119 -9.09 20.12 -10.19
CA PRO A 119 -9.94 20.90 -9.29
C PRO A 119 -9.80 22.39 -9.60
N THR A 120 -10.92 23.11 -9.69
CA THR A 120 -10.91 24.57 -9.91
C THR A 120 -10.76 25.36 -8.62
N GLY A 121 -11.01 24.73 -7.47
CA GLY A 121 -11.06 25.40 -6.16
C GLY A 121 -12.42 26.04 -5.85
N GLU A 122 -13.34 26.06 -6.81
CA GLU A 122 -14.71 26.54 -6.61
C GLU A 122 -15.58 25.47 -5.95
N ARG A 123 -16.56 25.91 -5.15
CA ARG A 123 -17.62 25.03 -4.63
C ARG A 123 -18.65 24.76 -5.72
N CYS A 124 -19.36 23.65 -5.58
CA CYS A 124 -20.52 23.36 -6.40
C CYS A 124 -21.70 24.18 -5.88
N GLU A 125 -22.08 25.20 -6.63
CA GLU A 125 -23.29 26.00 -6.39
C GLU A 125 -24.41 25.60 -7.37
#